data_AF-A0A1H9A0K1-F1
#
_entry.id   AF-A0A1H9A0K1-F1
#
_cell.length_a   1.000
_cell.length_b   1.000
_cell.length_c   1.000
_cell.angle_alpha   90.00
_cell.angle_beta   90.00
_cell.angle_gamma   90.00
#
_symmetry.space_group_name_H-M   'P 1'
#
loop_
_entity.id
_entity.type
_entity.pdbx_description
1 polymer ?
#
loop_
_entity_poly.entity_id
_entity_poly.type
_entity_poly.pdbx_seq_one_letter_code
_entity_poly.pdbx_strand_id
1 'polypeptide(L)'
;MKIIDRHNFISVVCVCFTLVVCGKLILEKMTGFTDEFYIENIFICLGICVLATFILSMHYYLQKFPFIPVVIGQYVLLIGVIFASIWISSRFIDMSPSAYKDMFVSVTIPYVIGAAAYYISYFWQIKKANDILITINYNNIQDK
;
A
#
# COMPACT_ATOMS: atom_id res chain seq x y z
N MET A 1 -3.63 -0.94 -17.87
CA MET A 1 -2.21 -1.34 -17.71
C MET A 1 -2.05 -2.05 -16.38
N LYS A 2 -1.37 -3.21 -16.35
CA LYS A 2 -0.94 -3.86 -15.10
C LYS A 2 0.19 -3.04 -14.50
N ILE A 3 -0.06 -2.37 -13.38
CA ILE A 3 0.99 -1.65 -12.64
C ILE A 3 1.90 -2.64 -11.91
N ILE A 4 1.34 -3.76 -11.44
CA ILE A 4 2.06 -4.87 -10.83
C ILE A 4 1.87 -6.11 -11.70
N ASP A 5 2.95 -6.54 -12.34
CA ASP A 5 3.02 -7.81 -13.07
C ASP A 5 3.94 -8.79 -12.31
N ARG A 6 3.89 -10.07 -12.66
CA ARG A 6 4.68 -11.14 -12.04
C ARG A 6 6.19 -10.84 -12.08
N HIS A 7 6.66 -10.08 -13.07
CA HIS A 7 8.04 -9.61 -13.19
C HIS A 7 8.42 -8.51 -12.18
N ASN A 8 7.48 -7.64 -11.79
CA ASN A 8 7.75 -6.51 -10.88
C ASN A 8 7.31 -6.79 -9.44
N PHE A 9 6.61 -7.90 -9.21
CA PHE A 9 6.07 -8.29 -7.90
C PHE A 9 7.13 -8.29 -6.79
N ILE A 10 8.25 -8.98 -7.01
CA ILE A 10 9.33 -9.10 -6.01
C ILE A 10 9.97 -7.73 -5.75
N SER A 11 10.15 -6.91 -6.77
CA SER A 11 10.70 -5.56 -6.63
C SER A 11 9.80 -4.68 -5.76
N VAL A 12 8.48 -4.74 -5.98
CA VAL A 12 7.50 -4.00 -5.17
C VAL A 12 7.49 -4.51 -3.73
N VAL A 13 7.55 -5.82 -3.50
CA VAL A 13 7.68 -6.40 -2.15
C VAL A 13 8.92 -5.84 -1.46
N CYS A 14 10.08 -5.86 -2.12
CA CYS A 14 11.34 -5.36 -1.55
C CYS A 14 11.28 -3.87 -1.22
N VAL A 15 10.72 -3.03 -2.09
CA VAL A 15 10.59 -1.59 -1.86
C VAL A 15 9.66 -1.33 -0.67
N CYS A 16 8.50 -1.98 -0.62
CA CYS A 16 7.58 -1.87 0.50
C CYS A 16 8.22 -2.35 1.81
N PHE A 17 8.89 -3.50 1.79
CA PHE A 17 9.59 -4.05 2.94
C PHE A 17 10.66 -3.08 3.46
N THR A 18 11.48 -2.53 2.55
CA THR A 18 12.53 -1.56 2.90
C THR A 18 11.94 -0.31 3.55
N LEU A 19 10.86 0.24 2.99
CA LEU A 19 10.20 1.42 3.55
C LEU A 19 9.60 1.15 4.94
N VAL A 20 8.96 -0.01 5.14
CA VAL A 20 8.36 -0.35 6.42
C VAL A 20 9.43 -0.61 7.49
N VAL A 21 10.50 -1.33 7.15
CA VAL A 21 11.62 -1.59 8.08
C VAL A 21 12.33 -0.28 8.43
N CYS A 22 12.69 0.55 7.44
CA CYS A 22 13.29 1.86 7.69
C CYS A 22 12.39 2.76 8.55
N GLY A 23 11.08 2.74 8.32
CA GLY A 23 10.11 3.46 9.15
C GLY A 23 10.12 2.98 10.60
N LYS A 24 10.12 1.66 10.81
CA LYS A 24 10.21 1.06 12.15
C LYS A 24 11.51 1.46 12.87
N LEU A 25 12.66 1.40 12.17
CA LEU A 25 13.98 1.80 12.69
C LEU A 25 14.01 3.24 13.19
N ILE A 26 13.45 4.16 12.39
CA ILE A 26 13.39 5.58 12.76
C ILE A 26 12.51 5.77 14.00
N LEU A 27 11.37 5.07 14.06
CA LEU A 27 10.42 5.16 15.17
C LEU A 27 11.00 4.62 16.48
N GLU A 28 11.70 3.48 16.44
CA GLU A 28 12.47 2.93 17.56
C GLU A 28 13.52 3.95 18.06
N LYS A 29 14.26 4.56 17.13
CA LYS A 29 15.27 5.57 17.47
C LYS A 29 14.67 6.82 18.12
N MET A 30 13.48 7.25 17.70
CA MET A 30 12.80 8.42 18.26
C MET A 30 12.16 8.16 19.63
N THR A 31 11.62 6.95 19.85
CA THR A 31 10.95 6.57 21.09
C THR A 31 11.90 6.03 22.15
N GLY A 32 13.14 5.70 21.77
CA GLY A 32 14.13 5.09 22.67
C GLY A 32 13.78 3.65 23.05
N PHE A 33 12.81 3.05 22.38
CA PHE A 33 12.39 1.67 22.61
C PHE A 33 13.20 0.73 21.70
N THR A 34 13.87 -0.25 22.31
CA THR A 34 14.57 -1.33 21.59
C THR A 34 13.75 -2.61 21.69
N ASP A 35 13.33 -3.12 20.54
CA ASP A 35 12.54 -4.33 20.42
C ASP A 35 13.39 -5.57 20.73
N GLU A 36 12.99 -6.36 21.74
CA GLU A 36 13.71 -7.54 22.22
C GLU A 36 13.63 -8.71 21.23
N PHE A 37 12.57 -8.76 20.40
CA PHE A 37 12.32 -9.83 19.40
C PHE A 37 12.57 -9.36 17.96
N TYR A 38 13.70 -8.69 17.76
CA TYR A 38 14.04 -7.98 16.53
C TYR A 38 13.94 -8.83 15.26
N ILE A 39 14.50 -10.04 15.30
CA ILE A 39 14.60 -10.94 14.14
C ILE A 39 13.21 -11.44 13.75
N GLU A 40 12.42 -11.89 14.73
CA GLU A 40 11.07 -12.42 14.50
C GLU A 40 10.14 -11.34 13.93
N ASN A 41 10.19 -10.13 14.49
CA ASN A 41 9.37 -9.02 14.00
C ASN A 41 9.74 -8.57 12.58
N ILE A 42 11.01 -8.66 12.17
CA ILE A 42 11.43 -8.39 10.79
C ILE A 42 10.87 -9.44 9.82
N PHE A 43 10.91 -10.72 10.17
CA PHE A 43 10.36 -11.78 9.31
C PHE A 43 8.82 -11.73 9.20
N ILE A 44 8.14 -11.40 10.30
CA ILE A 44 6.69 -11.14 10.27
C ILE A 44 6.37 -9.96 9.36
N CYS A 45 7.17 -8.89 9.43
CA CYS A 45 7.02 -7.73 8.56
C CYS A 45 7.20 -8.09 7.08
N LEU A 46 8.22 -8.90 6.75
CA LEU A 46 8.41 -9.42 5.39
C LEU A 46 7.19 -10.22 4.91
N GLY A 47 6.66 -11.12 5.74
CA GLY A 47 5.46 -11.90 5.43
C GLY A 47 4.23 -11.03 5.17
N ILE A 48 4.04 -9.99 6.00
CA ILE A 48 2.97 -9.00 5.81
C ILE A 48 3.17 -8.22 4.51
N CYS A 49 4.40 -7.80 4.18
CA CYS A 49 4.68 -7.12 2.91
C CYS A 49 4.38 -8.00 1.71
N VAL A 50 4.77 -9.29 1.72
CA VAL A 50 4.45 -10.24 0.66
C VAL A 50 2.93 -10.39 0.50
N LEU A 51 2.20 -10.57 1.60
CA LEU A 51 0.73 -10.66 1.60
C LEU A 51 0.07 -9.38 1.09
N ALA A 52 0.51 -8.22 1.57
CA ALA A 52 0.00 -6.92 1.15
C ALA A 52 0.24 -6.69 -0.34
N THR A 53 1.45 -6.98 -0.86
CA THR A 53 1.73 -6.88 -2.29
C THR A 53 0.94 -7.91 -3.10
N PHE A 54 0.68 -9.10 -2.56
CA PHE A 54 -0.19 -10.10 -3.19
C PHE A 54 -1.62 -9.59 -3.36
N ILE A 55 -2.21 -9.06 -2.29
CA ILE A 55 -3.55 -8.44 -2.29
C ILE A 55 -3.59 -7.24 -3.24
N LEU A 56 -2.53 -6.44 -3.27
CA LEU A 56 -2.41 -5.31 -4.17
C LEU A 56 -2.28 -5.76 -5.64
N SER A 57 -1.58 -6.87 -5.91
CA SER A 57 -1.49 -7.45 -7.27
C SER A 57 -2.85 -7.95 -7.78
N MET A 58 -3.74 -8.35 -6.86
CA MET A 58 -5.10 -8.78 -7.15
C MET A 58 -6.00 -7.62 -7.62
N HIS A 59 -5.59 -6.36 -7.40
CA HIS A 59 -6.26 -5.14 -7.92
C HIS A 59 -6.60 -5.25 -9.41
N TYR A 60 -5.71 -5.87 -10.20
CA TYR A 60 -5.86 -5.98 -11.63
C TYR A 60 -7.17 -6.68 -12.04
N TYR A 61 -7.59 -7.70 -11.29
CA TYR A 61 -8.85 -8.40 -11.55
C TYR A 61 -10.07 -7.56 -11.16
N LEU A 62 -9.90 -6.57 -10.28
CA LEU A 62 -10.94 -5.66 -9.83
C LEU A 62 -11.06 -4.38 -10.66
N GLN A 63 -10.20 -4.17 -11.67
CA GLN A 63 -10.29 -3.01 -12.59
C GLN A 63 -11.60 -2.94 -13.39
N LYS A 64 -12.42 -3.99 -13.35
CA LYS A 64 -13.76 -4.01 -13.94
C LYS A 64 -14.78 -3.17 -13.15
N PHE A 65 -14.46 -2.79 -11.91
CA PHE A 65 -15.30 -2.02 -11.01
C PHE A 65 -14.84 -0.56 -10.88
N PRO A 66 -15.73 0.37 -10.46
CA PRO A 66 -15.36 1.75 -10.21
C PRO A 66 -14.22 1.85 -9.18
N PHE A 67 -13.29 2.76 -9.43
CA PHE A 67 -12.00 2.84 -8.71
C PHE A 67 -12.14 3.03 -7.18
N ILE A 68 -13.09 3.83 -6.72
CA ILE A 68 -13.30 4.16 -5.30
C ILE A 68 -13.59 2.89 -4.47
N PRO A 69 -14.58 2.04 -4.80
CA PRO A 69 -14.83 0.81 -4.06
C PRO A 69 -13.69 -0.21 -4.15
N VAL A 70 -12.88 -0.20 -5.21
CA VAL A 70 -11.70 -1.07 -5.29
C VAL A 70 -10.64 -0.63 -4.27
N VAL A 71 -10.38 0.66 -4.16
CA VAL A 71 -9.42 1.21 -3.17
C VAL A 71 -9.90 0.94 -1.75
N ILE A 72 -11.17 1.24 -1.45
CA ILE A 72 -11.78 0.94 -0.15
C ILE A 72 -11.73 -0.56 0.15
N GLY A 73 -12.06 -1.41 -0.82
CA GLY A 73 -12.00 -2.86 -0.68
C GLY A 73 -10.59 -3.35 -0.36
N GLN A 74 -9.57 -2.80 -1.03
CA GLN A 74 -8.19 -3.14 -0.73
C GLN A 74 -7.73 -2.66 0.64
N TYR A 75 -8.18 -1.49 1.09
CA TYR A 75 -7.92 -1.02 2.46
C TYR A 75 -8.53 -1.96 3.50
N VAL A 76 -9.81 -2.31 3.33
CA VAL A 76 -10.52 -3.20 4.23
C VAL A 76 -9.87 -4.58 4.26
N LEU A 77 -9.43 -5.09 3.11
CA LEU A 77 -8.74 -6.38 3.01
C LEU A 77 -7.36 -6.32 3.68
N LEU A 78 -6.60 -5.23 3.48
CA LEU A 78 -5.31 -5.01 4.12
C LEU A 78 -5.44 -4.96 5.66
N ILE A 79 -6.36 -4.13 6.17
CA ILE A 79 -6.66 -4.03 7.61
C ILE A 79 -7.15 -5.38 8.15
N GLY A 80 -8.00 -6.08 7.40
CA GLY A 80 -8.49 -7.41 7.78
C GLY A 80 -7.37 -8.43 7.91
N VAL A 81 -6.41 -8.45 6.98
CA VAL A 81 -5.25 -9.35 7.04
C VAL A 81 -4.32 -8.99 8.19
N ILE A 82 -4.14 -7.70 8.48
CA ILE A 82 -3.34 -7.24 9.62
C ILE A 82 -3.99 -7.61 10.95
N PHE A 83 -5.31 -7.43 11.10
CA PHE A 83 -6.00 -7.89 12.30
C PHE A 83 -6.01 -9.41 12.43
N ALA A 84 -6.14 -10.13 11.32
CA ALA A 84 -6.04 -11.59 11.32
C ALA A 84 -4.63 -12.07 11.72
N SER A 85 -3.57 -11.39 11.26
CA SER A 85 -2.20 -11.73 11.64
C SER A 85 -1.93 -11.44 13.11
N ILE A 86 -2.40 -10.32 13.65
CA ILE A 86 -2.33 -10.02 15.10
C ILE A 86 -3.10 -11.06 15.90
N TRP A 87 -4.29 -11.46 15.47
CA TRP A 87 -5.07 -12.50 16.15
C TRP A 87 -4.35 -13.85 16.14
N ILE A 88 -3.76 -14.24 15.00
CA ILE A 88 -2.97 -15.47 14.90
C ILE A 88 -1.74 -15.39 15.81
N SER A 89 -0.99 -14.29 15.76
CA SER A 89 0.21 -14.10 16.58
C SER A 89 -0.10 -13.99 18.07
N SER A 90 -1.24 -13.40 18.46
CA SER A 90 -1.72 -13.34 19.84
C SER A 90 -2.02 -14.71 20.45
N ARG A 91 -2.12 -15.77 19.63
CA ARG A 91 -2.24 -17.16 20.11
C ARG A 91 -0.90 -17.80 20.45
N PHE A 92 0.20 -17.22 19.98
CA PHE A 92 1.56 -17.71 20.20
C PHE A 92 2.37 -16.81 21.14
N ILE A 93 2.02 -15.52 21.22
CA ILE A 93 2.79 -14.50 21.96
C ILE A 93 1.81 -13.59 22.72
N ASP A 94 2.12 -13.27 23.97
CA ASP A 94 1.38 -12.28 24.75
C ASP A 94 1.59 -10.88 24.15
N MET A 95 0.54 -10.34 23.53
CA MET A 95 0.55 -9.01 22.94
C MET A 95 -0.03 -7.98 23.90
N SER A 96 0.54 -6.77 23.88
CA SER A 96 -0.01 -5.67 24.67
C SER A 96 -1.45 -5.36 24.21
N PRO A 97 -2.36 -5.01 25.14
CA PRO A 97 -3.74 -4.68 24.80
C PRO A 97 -3.86 -3.44 23.87
N SER A 98 -2.79 -2.66 23.69
CA SER A 98 -2.73 -1.54 22.73
C SER A 98 -2.25 -1.94 21.33
N ALA A 99 -1.72 -3.15 21.12
CA ALA A 99 -1.06 -3.57 19.89
C ALA A 99 -1.94 -3.41 18.63
N TYR A 100 -3.25 -3.69 18.76
CA TYR A 100 -4.21 -3.49 17.67
C TYR A 100 -4.35 -2.02 17.26
N LYS A 101 -4.34 -1.10 18.23
CA LYS A 101 -4.51 0.34 17.98
C LYS A 101 -3.24 0.95 17.40
N ASP A 102 -2.08 0.54 17.92
CA ASP A 102 -0.79 1.02 17.44
C ASP A 102 -0.52 0.56 15.99
N MET A 103 -0.83 -0.71 15.66
CA MET A 103 -0.74 -1.20 14.28
C MET A 103 -1.77 -0.54 13.35
N PHE A 104 -2.99 -0.30 13.82
CA PHE A 104 -3.99 0.41 13.02
C PHE A 104 -3.50 1.80 12.60
N VAL A 105 -2.97 2.59 13.54
CA VAL A 105 -2.43 3.93 13.24
C VAL A 105 -1.21 3.84 12.32
N SER A 106 -0.29 2.92 12.62
CA SER A 106 0.95 2.73 11.84
C SER A 106 0.69 2.36 10.38
N VAL A 107 -0.42 1.67 10.08
CA VAL A 107 -0.79 1.25 8.72
C VAL A 107 -1.67 2.29 8.03
N THR A 108 -2.58 2.92 8.77
CA THR A 108 -3.51 3.91 8.23
C THR A 108 -2.75 5.14 7.70
N ILE A 109 -1.72 5.61 8.42
CA ILE A 109 -0.93 6.78 8.02
C ILE A 109 -0.27 6.60 6.64
N PRO A 110 0.57 5.57 6.39
CA PRO A 110 1.20 5.36 5.09
C PRO A 110 0.18 5.03 3.99
N TYR A 111 -0.93 4.35 4.32
CA TYR A 111 -2.00 4.11 3.35
C TYR A 111 -2.66 5.41 2.87
N VAL A 112 -2.99 6.32 3.80
CA VAL A 112 -3.59 7.63 3.49
C VAL A 112 -2.61 8.48 2.66
N ILE A 113 -1.32 8.47 3.01
CA ILE A 113 -0.28 9.16 2.24
C ILE A 113 -0.20 8.59 0.81
N GLY A 114 -0.20 7.26 0.67
CA GLY A 114 -0.20 6.59 -0.63
C GLY A 114 -1.44 6.91 -1.47
N ALA A 115 -2.62 6.91 -0.86
CA ALA A 115 -3.87 7.27 -1.51
C ALA A 115 -3.86 8.74 -1.98
N ALA A 116 -3.35 9.66 -1.15
CA ALA A 116 -3.23 11.07 -1.52
C ALA A 116 -2.27 11.28 -2.70
N ALA A 117 -1.06 10.69 -2.65
CA ALA A 117 -0.08 10.78 -3.73
C ALA A 117 -0.62 10.21 -5.05
N TYR A 118 -1.37 9.11 -4.98
CA TYR A 118 -2.01 8.51 -6.15
C TYR A 118 -3.10 9.41 -6.73
N TYR A 119 -3.97 9.99 -5.90
CA TYR A 119 -5.06 10.87 -6.36
C TYR A 119 -4.54 12.12 -7.07
N ILE A 120 -3.46 12.71 -6.54
CA ILE A 120 -2.74 13.83 -7.17
C ILE A 120 -2.21 13.41 -8.55
N SER A 121 -1.55 12.25 -8.62
CA SER A 121 -1.00 11.73 -9.88
C SER A 121 -2.07 11.38 -10.90
N TYR A 122 -3.23 10.89 -10.45
CA TYR A 122 -4.37 10.58 -11.30
C TYR A 122 -5.01 11.84 -11.89
N PHE A 123 -5.20 12.88 -11.08
CA PHE A 123 -5.70 14.18 -11.56
C PHE A 123 -4.78 14.79 -12.61
N TRP A 124 -3.46 14.66 -12.43
CA TRP A 124 -2.48 15.10 -13.42
C TRP A 124 -2.58 14.31 -14.73
N GLN A 125 -2.78 12.99 -14.65
CA GLN A 125 -2.94 12.16 -15.85
C GLN A 125 -4.23 12.47 -16.60
N ILE A 126 -5.34 12.74 -15.91
CA ILE A 126 -6.59 13.18 -16.55
C ILE A 126 -6.37 14.51 -17.27
N LYS A 127 -5.74 15.49 -16.60
CA LYS A 127 -5.46 16.79 -17.19
C LYS A 127 -4.61 16.64 -18.46
N LYS A 128 -3.55 15.83 -18.39
CA LYS A 128 -2.67 15.56 -19.52
C LYS A 128 -3.38 14.86 -20.69
N ALA A 129 -4.24 13.88 -20.40
CA ALA A 129 -5.02 13.19 -21.43
C ALA A 129 -6.03 14.13 -22.10
N ASN A 130 -6.65 15.02 -21.33
CA ASN A 130 -7.57 16.03 -21.85
C ASN A 130 -6.85 17.05 -22.74
N ASP A 131 -5.67 17.52 -22.33
CA ASP A 131 -4.86 18.45 -23.13
C ASP A 131 -4.44 17.83 -24.48
N ILE A 132 -4.09 16.53 -24.48
CA ILE A 132 -3.76 15.79 -25.72
C ILE A 132 -4.99 15.68 -26.63
N LEU A 133 -6.18 15.37 -26.09
CA LEU A 133 -7.41 15.30 -26.88
C LEU A 133 -7.79 16.65 -27.50
N ILE A 134 -7.63 17.74 -26.74
CA ILE A 134 -7.87 19.09 -27.25
C ILE A 134 -6.91 19.41 -28.39
N THR A 135 -5.62 19.03 -28.25
CA THR A 135 -4.60 19.26 -29.28
C THR A 135 -4.89 18.46 -30.57
N ILE A 136 -5.29 17.19 -30.46
CA ILE A 136 -5.65 16.35 -31.61
C ILE A 136 -6.89 16.88 -32.32
N ASN A 137 -7.90 17.34 -31.56
CA ASN A 137 -9.11 17.92 -32.13
C ASN A 137 -8.83 19.26 -32.82
N TYR A 138 -8.00 20.11 -32.22
CA TYR A 138 -7.58 21.38 -32.81
C TYR A 138 -6.83 21.18 -34.14
N ASN A 139 -5.90 20.24 -34.20
CA ASN A 139 -5.16 19.93 -35.43
C ASN A 139 -6.08 19.37 -36.54
N ASN A 140 -7.06 18.53 -36.19
CA ASN A 140 -8.05 18.02 -37.15
C ASN A 140 -8.94 19.12 -37.77
N ILE A 141 -9.12 20.26 -37.08
CA ILE A 141 -9.91 21.39 -37.58
C ILE A 141 -9.07 22.29 -38.51
N GLN A 142 -7.74 22.30 -38.38
CA GLN A 142 -6.83 23.09 -39.23
C GLN A 142 -6.47 22.39 -40.54
N ASP A 143 -6.52 21.06 -40.59
CA ASP A 143 -6.30 20.25 -41.81
C ASP A 143 -7.54 20.17 -42.75
N LYS A 144 -8.62 20.89 -42.43
CA LYS A 144 -9.88 20.94 -43.20
C LYS A 144 -10.14 22.33 -43.78
#